data_AF-A0A3P6SD43-F1
#
_entry.id   AF-A0A3P6SD43-F1
#
_cell.length_a   1.000
_cell.length_b   1.000
_cell.length_c   1.000
_cell.angle_alpha   90.00
_cell.angle_beta   90.00
_cell.angle_gamma   90.00
#
_symmetry.space_group_name_H-M   'P 1'
#
loop_
_entity.id
_entity.type
_entity.pdbx_description
1 polymer ?
#
loop_
_entity_poly.entity_id
_entity_poly.type
_entity_poly.pdbx_seq_one_letter_code
_entity_poly.pdbx_strand_id
1 'polypeptide(L)'
;MVIDGQYRILVDTGLATDINGRTWMLQRLNDLGFPPPSIDFVITTHGHPDHSGNTNDFPDARHYAGTFMHHRMHFDLTNIFEDDVQKLTENVYLLKTPGHTSEDIAVLVKNTTFFGTVVISGKLFMMGRGEGKE
;
A
#
# COMPACT_ATOMS: atom_id res chain seq x y z
N MET A 1 1.44 0.62 7.76
CA MET A 1 2.81 0.12 7.52
C MET A 1 2.89 -1.33 7.97
N VAL A 2 3.58 -2.16 7.20
CA VAL A 2 3.86 -3.57 7.48
C VAL A 2 5.38 -3.73 7.56
N ILE A 3 5.85 -4.51 8.53
CA ILE A 3 7.27 -4.83 8.73
C ILE A 3 7.41 -6.35 8.66
N ASP A 4 8.25 -6.83 7.74
CA ASP A 4 8.56 -8.26 7.60
C ASP A 4 10.08 -8.44 7.47
N GLY A 5 10.71 -8.86 8.58
CA GLY A 5 12.17 -8.90 8.69
C GLY A 5 12.80 -7.53 8.48
N GLN A 6 13.61 -7.40 7.43
CA GLN A 6 14.28 -6.14 7.07
C GLN A 6 13.40 -5.19 6.24
N TYR A 7 12.30 -5.66 5.68
CA TYR A 7 11.49 -4.90 4.73
C TYR A 7 10.47 -4.03 5.44
N ARG A 8 10.41 -2.74 5.06
CA ARG A 8 9.37 -1.78 5.47
C ARG A 8 8.46 -1.46 4.30
N ILE A 9 7.18 -1.76 4.49
CA ILE A 9 6.17 -1.74 3.43
C ILE A 9 5.09 -0.74 3.82
N LEU A 10 4.95 0.30 3.00
CA LEU A 10 3.86 1.25 3.11
C LEU A 10 2.74 0.85 2.15
N VAL A 11 1.50 0.89 2.62
CA VAL A 11 0.31 0.57 1.82
C VAL A 11 -0.57 1.81 1.78
N ASP A 12 -0.77 2.33 0.58
CA ASP A 12 -1.34 3.64 0.26
C ASP A 12 -0.60 4.83 0.89
N THR A 13 -0.81 6.02 0.33
CA THR A 13 -0.06 7.24 0.67
C THR A 13 -0.95 8.45 0.89
N GLY A 14 -2.28 8.29 0.89
CA GLY A 14 -3.22 9.39 1.14
C GLY A 14 -3.40 10.32 -0.07
N LEU A 15 -4.12 11.42 0.16
CA LEU A 15 -4.42 12.46 -0.84
C LEU A 15 -3.36 13.56 -0.85
N ALA A 16 -2.84 13.91 -2.03
CA ALA A 16 -1.80 14.94 -2.18
C ALA A 16 -2.24 16.33 -1.68
N THR A 17 -3.51 16.66 -1.87
CA THR A 17 -4.09 17.97 -1.49
C THR A 17 -4.44 18.04 -0.01
N ASP A 18 -4.40 16.93 0.72
CA ASP A 18 -4.50 16.93 2.19
C ASP A 18 -3.12 17.13 2.81
N ILE A 19 -2.71 18.40 2.88
CA ILE A 19 -1.41 18.79 3.43
C ILE A 19 -1.25 18.34 4.89
N ASN A 20 -2.33 18.34 5.67
CA ASN A 20 -2.30 17.94 7.07
C ASN A 20 -2.12 16.42 7.19
N GLY A 21 -2.88 15.63 6.42
CA GLY A 21 -2.73 14.18 6.36
C GLY A 21 -1.34 13.75 5.89
N ARG A 22 -0.82 14.39 4.84
CA ARG A 22 0.56 14.18 4.36
C ARG A 22 1.58 14.49 5.44
N THR A 23 1.50 15.65 6.07
CA THR A 23 2.44 16.09 7.12
C THR A 23 2.41 15.12 8.30
N TRP A 24 1.21 14.75 8.75
CA TRP A 24 1.02 13.80 9.83
C TRP A 24 1.61 12.42 9.50
N MET A 25 1.39 11.90 8.29
CA MET A 25 1.95 10.62 7.85
C MET A 25 3.48 10.65 7.90
N LEU A 26 4.12 11.68 7.33
CA LEU A 26 5.57 11.81 7.29
C LEU A 26 6.18 11.95 8.70
N GLN A 27 5.57 12.77 9.55
CA GLN A 27 5.98 12.90 10.95
C GLN A 27 5.86 11.57 11.68
N ARG A 28 4.74 10.86 11.52
CA ARG A 28 4.51 9.61 12.23
C ARG A 28 5.46 8.51 11.80
N LEU A 29 5.77 8.45 10.50
CA LEU A 29 6.80 7.55 9.96
C LEU A 29 8.17 7.83 10.58
N ASN A 30 8.56 9.10 10.66
CA ASN A 30 9.81 9.51 11.29
C ASN A 30 9.87 9.17 12.79
N ASP A 31 8.80 9.45 13.54
CA ASP A 31 8.72 9.15 14.98
C ASP A 31 8.82 7.65 15.29
N LEU A 32 8.33 6.82 14.37
CA LEU A 32 8.45 5.36 14.47
C LEU A 32 9.83 4.85 14.02
N GLY A 33 10.74 5.71 13.56
CA GLY A 33 12.07 5.35 13.08
C GLY A 33 12.10 4.86 11.62
N PHE A 34 11.07 5.17 10.84
CA PHE A 34 10.93 4.76 9.44
C PHE A 34 10.79 5.97 8.51
N PRO A 35 11.80 6.86 8.44
CA PRO A 35 11.74 8.00 7.53
C PRO A 35 11.60 7.54 6.07
N PRO A 36 11.09 8.38 5.15
CA PRO A 36 10.80 7.97 3.77
C PRO A 36 11.93 7.21 3.04
N PRO A 37 13.23 7.59 3.18
CA PRO A 37 14.33 6.84 2.55
C PRO A 37 14.53 5.40 3.07
N SER A 38 13.92 5.05 4.20
CA SER A 38 13.99 3.69 4.77
C SER A 38 12.88 2.76 4.27
N ILE A 39 11.90 3.29 3.53
CA ILE A 39 10.77 2.50 3.01
C ILE A 39 11.25 1.72 1.79
N ASP A 40 11.11 0.40 1.83
CA ASP A 40 11.56 -0.49 0.76
C ASP A 40 10.50 -0.62 -0.33
N PHE A 41 9.23 -0.72 0.07
CA PHE A 41 8.10 -0.92 -0.84
C PHE A 41 6.95 0.04 -0.53
N VAL A 42 6.39 0.63 -1.57
CA VAL A 42 5.11 1.36 -1.54
C VAL A 42 4.11 0.60 -2.39
N ILE A 43 3.00 0.18 -1.78
CA ILE A 43 1.93 -0.53 -2.46
C ILE A 43 0.74 0.41 -2.59
N THR A 44 0.35 0.75 -3.80
CA THR A 44 -0.87 1.49 -4.09
C THR A 44 -1.97 0.48 -4.39
N THR A 45 -2.97 0.40 -3.52
CA THR A 45 -4.06 -0.57 -3.66
C THR A 45 -4.87 -0.33 -4.92
N HIS A 46 -5.07 0.93 -5.31
CA HIS A 46 -5.68 1.35 -6.56
C HIS A 46 -5.38 2.82 -6.88
N GLY A 47 -5.59 3.22 -8.14
CA GLY A 47 -5.15 4.53 -8.67
C GLY A 47 -5.96 5.76 -8.26
N HIS A 48 -6.79 5.70 -7.22
CA HIS A 48 -7.51 6.88 -6.78
C HIS A 48 -6.58 7.88 -6.07
N PRO A 49 -6.79 9.20 -6.24
CA PRO A 49 -5.87 10.22 -5.73
C PRO A 49 -5.66 10.17 -4.22
N ASP A 50 -6.64 9.70 -3.45
CA ASP A 50 -6.56 9.55 -2.00
C ASP A 50 -5.79 8.31 -1.52
N HIS A 51 -5.30 7.49 -2.44
CA HIS A 51 -4.44 6.32 -2.17
C HIS A 51 -3.02 6.50 -2.74
N SER A 52 -2.89 7.20 -3.87
CA SER A 52 -1.63 7.35 -4.60
C SER A 52 -1.01 8.75 -4.51
N GLY A 53 -1.58 9.66 -3.73
CA GLY A 53 -1.30 11.09 -3.80
C GLY A 53 0.10 11.50 -3.36
N ASN A 54 0.76 10.73 -2.51
CA ASN A 54 2.07 11.10 -1.94
C ASN A 54 3.16 10.05 -2.23
N THR A 55 3.03 9.28 -3.31
CA THR A 55 4.03 8.28 -3.72
C THR A 55 5.40 8.92 -4.00
N ASN A 56 5.43 10.16 -4.47
CA ASN A 56 6.64 10.93 -4.74
C ASN A 56 7.48 11.26 -3.49
N ASP A 57 6.93 11.12 -2.29
CA ASP A 57 7.70 11.28 -1.04
C ASP A 57 8.64 10.09 -0.76
N PHE A 58 8.49 8.97 -1.49
CA PHE A 58 9.23 7.73 -1.29
C PHE A 58 10.02 7.31 -2.55
N PRO A 59 10.94 8.16 -3.06
CA PRO A 59 11.60 7.93 -4.36
C PRO A 59 12.55 6.73 -4.37
N ASP A 60 13.02 6.28 -3.21
CA ASP A 60 13.95 5.15 -3.09
C ASP A 60 13.25 3.79 -3.00
N ALA A 61 11.93 3.77 -2.74
CA ALA A 61 11.12 2.56 -2.65
C ALA A 61 10.79 1.98 -4.02
N ARG A 62 10.55 0.66 -4.11
CA ARG A 62 9.86 0.08 -5.27
C ARG A 62 8.35 0.26 -5.11
N HIS A 63 7.71 0.75 -6.15
CA HIS A 63 6.30 1.10 -6.15
C HIS A 63 5.52 0.04 -6.91
N TYR A 64 4.52 -0.56 -6.27
CA TYR A 64 3.61 -1.52 -6.89
C TYR A 64 2.22 -0.89 -7.01
N ALA A 65 1.61 -1.00 -8.19
CA ALA A 65 0.25 -0.56 -8.45
C ALA A 65 -0.36 -1.47 -9.54
N GLY A 66 -1.28 -2.36 -9.14
CA GLY A 66 -1.88 -3.34 -10.05
C GLY A 66 -0.83 -4.20 -10.78
N THR A 67 -0.90 -4.20 -12.11
CA THR A 67 0.04 -4.93 -12.99
C THR A 67 1.41 -4.28 -13.13
N PHE A 68 1.63 -3.09 -12.57
CA PHE A 68 2.87 -2.34 -12.74
C PHE A 68 3.71 -2.29 -11.47
N MET A 69 5.01 -2.45 -11.64
CA MET A 69 6.01 -2.10 -10.65
C MET A 69 6.99 -1.10 -11.26
N HIS A 70 7.40 -0.10 -10.49
CA HIS A 70 8.50 0.76 -10.90
C HIS A 70 9.47 1.05 -9.76
N HIS A 71 10.73 1.25 -10.14
CA HIS A 71 11.78 1.72 -9.24
C HIS A 71 12.67 2.71 -9.96
N ARG A 72 12.67 3.97 -9.48
CA ARG A 72 13.34 5.08 -10.16
C ARG A 72 12.83 5.20 -11.61
N MET A 73 13.70 4.97 -12.59
CA MET A 73 13.40 5.05 -14.02
C MET A 73 13.10 3.70 -14.66
N HIS A 74 13.08 2.61 -13.88
CA HIS A 74 12.80 1.26 -14.36
C HIS A 74 11.35 0.90 -14.11
N PHE A 75 10.73 0.27 -15.10
CA PHE A 75 9.33 -0.16 -15.09
C PHE A 75 9.27 -1.61 -15.52
N ASP A 76 8.56 -2.41 -14.74
CA ASP A 76 8.36 -3.84 -14.97
C ASP A 76 6.87 -4.18 -14.79
N LEU A 77 6.47 -5.33 -15.34
CA LEU A 77 5.18 -5.94 -15.01
C LEU A 77 5.33 -6.76 -13.72
N THR A 78 4.30 -6.70 -12.89
CA THR A 78 4.17 -7.56 -11.71
C THR A 78 3.72 -8.96 -12.14
N ASN A 79 3.95 -9.96 -11.28
CA ASN A 79 3.42 -11.30 -11.54
C ASN A 79 1.89 -11.32 -11.56
N ILE A 80 1.24 -10.30 -10.98
CA ILE A 80 -0.23 -10.11 -10.99
C ILE A 80 -0.80 -9.94 -12.41
N PHE A 81 0.06 -9.63 -13.39
CA PHE A 81 -0.32 -9.61 -14.80
C PHE A 81 -0.84 -10.97 -15.27
N GLU A 82 -0.18 -12.06 -14.88
CA GLU A 82 -0.52 -13.43 -15.29
C GLU A 82 -1.19 -14.23 -14.18
N ASP A 83 -0.80 -13.98 -12.92
CA ASP A 83 -1.26 -14.71 -11.74
C ASP A 83 -2.22 -13.86 -10.88
N ASP A 84 -2.99 -14.52 -10.01
CA ASP A 84 -3.83 -13.81 -9.03
C ASP A 84 -3.06 -13.41 -7.76
N VAL A 85 -1.85 -13.95 -7.56
CA VAL A 85 -1.07 -13.76 -6.33
C VAL A 85 0.41 -13.58 -6.66
N GLN A 86 1.02 -12.56 -6.05
CA GLN A 86 2.47 -12.39 -6.04
C GLN A 86 3.00 -12.43 -4.61
N LYS A 87 4.01 -13.27 -4.35
CA LYS A 87 4.79 -13.21 -3.10
C LYS A 87 5.72 -12.00 -3.16
N LEU A 88 5.63 -11.10 -2.18
CA LEU A 88 6.45 -9.89 -2.10
C LEU A 88 7.64 -10.09 -1.14
N THR A 89 7.37 -10.65 0.04
CA THR A 89 8.37 -11.03 1.05
C THR A 89 8.01 -12.41 1.63
N GLU A 90 8.65 -12.84 2.71
CA GLU A 90 8.37 -14.15 3.29
C GLU A 90 6.91 -14.29 3.73
N ASN A 91 6.38 -13.28 4.40
CA ASN A 91 5.03 -13.28 4.96
C ASN A 91 4.05 -12.35 4.25
N VAL A 92 4.48 -11.59 3.24
CA VAL A 92 3.64 -10.59 2.56
C VAL A 92 3.40 -10.95 1.10
N TYR A 93 2.14 -10.89 0.69
CA TYR A 93 1.67 -11.22 -0.66
C TYR A 93 0.79 -10.10 -1.18
N LEU A 94 0.86 -9.85 -2.49
CA LEU A 94 -0.08 -9.01 -3.22
C LEU A 94 -1.12 -9.93 -3.87
N LEU A 95 -2.39 -9.60 -3.69
CA LEU A 95 -3.53 -10.34 -4.23
C LEU A 95 -4.24 -9.47 -5.25
N LYS A 96 -4.54 -10.02 -6.43
CA LYS A 96 -5.47 -9.41 -7.37
C LYS A 96 -6.87 -9.45 -6.78
N THR A 97 -7.50 -8.29 -6.60
CA THR A 97 -8.82 -8.17 -6.00
C THR A 97 -9.69 -7.19 -6.78
N PRO A 98 -9.92 -7.44 -8.09
CA PRO A 98 -10.64 -6.51 -8.94
C PRO A 98 -12.06 -6.32 -8.41
N GLY A 99 -12.55 -5.10 -8.44
CA GLY A 99 -13.88 -4.77 -7.93
C GLY A 99 -14.15 -3.29 -8.00
N HIS A 100 -13.63 -2.52 -7.03
CA HIS A 100 -13.81 -1.08 -6.99
C HIS A 100 -13.07 -0.38 -8.15
N THR A 101 -11.89 -0.90 -8.53
CA THR A 101 -11.30 -0.72 -9.87
C THR A 101 -10.85 -2.07 -10.45
N SER A 102 -10.56 -2.12 -11.77
CA SER A 102 -10.06 -3.35 -12.42
C SER A 102 -8.65 -3.74 -11.97
N GLU A 103 -7.87 -2.77 -11.51
CA GLU A 103 -6.47 -2.93 -11.11
C GLU A 103 -6.29 -3.06 -9.59
N ASP A 104 -7.40 -3.21 -8.85
CA ASP A 104 -7.36 -3.30 -7.40
C ASP A 104 -6.51 -4.48 -6.93
N ILE A 105 -5.61 -4.18 -5.99
CA ILE A 105 -4.83 -5.17 -5.27
C ILE A 105 -5.00 -5.03 -3.75
N ALA A 106 -4.95 -6.16 -3.06
CA ALA A 106 -4.91 -6.21 -1.60
C ALA A 106 -3.55 -6.75 -1.12
N VAL A 107 -3.17 -6.38 0.11
CA VAL A 107 -1.96 -6.90 0.75
C VAL A 107 -2.34 -7.92 1.81
N LEU A 108 -1.93 -9.17 1.60
CA LEU A 108 -2.09 -10.25 2.57
C LEU A 108 -0.82 -10.39 3.40
N VAL A 109 -0.96 -10.31 4.72
CA VAL A 109 0.12 -10.46 5.68
C VAL A 109 -0.16 -11.69 6.54
N LYS A 110 0.68 -12.71 6.43
CA LYS A 110 0.59 -13.94 7.23
C LYS A 110 1.39 -13.81 8.52
N ASN A 111 1.10 -14.69 9.48
CA ASN A 111 1.89 -14.88 10.70
C ASN A 111 2.14 -13.61 11.54
N THR A 112 1.19 -12.68 11.55
CA THR A 112 1.25 -11.54 12.47
C THR A 112 1.14 -12.01 13.92
N THR A 113 1.89 -11.38 14.82
CA THR A 113 2.02 -11.81 16.23
C THR A 113 0.69 -11.95 16.96
N PHE A 114 -0.29 -11.10 16.66
CA PHE A 114 -1.55 -11.03 17.42
C PHE A 114 -2.79 -11.40 16.60
N PHE A 115 -2.75 -11.22 15.27
CA PHE A 115 -3.95 -11.33 14.43
C PHE A 115 -3.89 -12.54 13.47
N GLY A 116 -2.80 -13.31 13.49
CA GLY A 116 -2.60 -14.38 12.51
C GLY A 116 -2.48 -13.81 11.11
N THR A 117 -3.52 -13.96 10.28
CA THR A 117 -3.55 -13.43 8.92
C THR A 117 -4.34 -12.12 8.85
N VAL A 118 -3.73 -11.08 8.28
CA VAL A 118 -4.34 -9.76 8.09
C VAL A 118 -4.40 -9.44 6.59
N VAL A 119 -5.50 -8.84 6.14
CA VAL A 119 -5.64 -8.33 4.77
C VAL A 119 -5.85 -6.83 4.82
N ILE A 120 -5.01 -6.08 4.11
CA ILE A 120 -5.18 -4.64 3.87
C ILE A 120 -5.85 -4.52 2.50
N SER A 121 -7.14 -4.24 2.47
CA SER A 121 -8.00 -4.46 1.31
C SER A 121 -8.24 -3.25 0.41
N GLY A 122 -7.59 -2.11 0.67
CA GLY A 122 -7.94 -0.85 0.02
C GLY A 122 -9.44 -0.56 0.14
N LYS A 123 -10.09 -0.25 -0.98
CA LYS A 123 -11.55 0.01 -1.05
C LYS A 123 -12.41 -1.21 -1.40
N LEU A 124 -11.89 -2.43 -1.35
CA LEU A 124 -12.71 -3.65 -1.55
C LEU A 124 -13.88 -3.73 -0.54
N PHE A 125 -13.66 -3.24 0.69
CA PHE A 125 -14.69 -3.07 1.70
C PHE A 125 -14.84 -1.59 2.05
N MET A 126 -15.92 -0.96 1.59
CA MET A 126 -16.27 0.40 1.97
C MET A 126 -17.30 0.37 3.10
N MET A 127 -16.92 0.87 4.27
CA MET A 127 -17.87 1.18 5.32
C MET A 127 -18.44 2.57 5.05
N GLY A 128 -19.72 2.65 4.68
CA GLY A 128 -20.41 3.93 4.67
C GLY A 128 -20.41 4.50 6.08
N ARG A 129 -20.01 5.76 6.25
CA ARG A 129 -20.42 6.51 7.44
C ARG A 129 -21.94 6.56 7.35
N GLY A 130 -22.63 5.80 8.21
CA GLY A 130 -24.06 5.99 8.39
C GLY A 130 -24.27 7.45 8.73
N GLU A 131 -24.93 8.19 7.85
CA GLU A 131 -25.57 9.43 8.27
C GLU A 131 -26.60 9.02 9.31
N GLY A 132 -26.28 9.26 10.58
CA GLY A 132 -27.25 9.18 11.66
C GLY A 132 -28.34 10.20 11.35
N LYS A 133 -29.43 9.72 10.75
CA LYS A 133 -30.72 10.38 10.87
C LYS A 133 -31.32 9.93 12.19
N GLU A 134 -31.03 10.70 13.24
CA GLU A 134 -31.97 10.89 14.36
C GLU A 134 -32.64 12.25 14.19
#